data_AF-A0A7S0ME67-F1
#
_entry.id   AF-A0A7S0ME67-F1
#
_cell.length_a   1.000
_cell.length_b   1.000
_cell.length_c   1.000
_cell.angle_alpha   90.00
_cell.angle_beta   90.00
_cell.angle_gamma   90.00
#
_symmetry.space_group_name_H-M   'P 1'
#
loop_
_entity.id
_entity.type
_entity.pdbx_description
1 polymer ?
#
loop_
_entity_poly.entity_id
_entity_poly.type
_entity_poly.pdbx_seq_one_letter_code
_entity_poly.pdbx_strand_id
1 'polypeptide(L)'
;TLVDLPGLTKVPVGDQPSDIAEVIRRMVLEVISRPNCIILAVTAANQDVANSDGLQIAREVDPSGQRTIGVLTKLDLMDKGTDARDVLEGRVYPLVHGYVGVVNRSQRDIDTAKSMKSALQAERDFFASSQPYAHLASKQGTLFLSRRL
;
A
#
# COMPACT_ATOMS: atom_id res chain seq x y z
N THR A 1 7.62 -16.61 -4.44
CA THR A 1 7.13 -16.78 -3.06
C THR A 1 6.53 -15.49 -2.58
N LEU A 2 5.35 -15.53 -1.98
CA LEU A 2 4.72 -14.36 -1.35
C LEU A 2 4.75 -14.56 0.17
N VAL A 3 5.13 -13.53 0.90
CA VAL A 3 5.21 -13.55 2.37
C VAL A 3 4.29 -12.47 2.89
N ASP A 4 3.31 -12.86 3.70
CA ASP A 4 2.46 -11.92 4.43
C ASP A 4 3.08 -11.65 5.79
N LEU A 5 3.12 -10.38 6.18
CA LEU A 5 3.83 -9.91 7.38
C LEU A 5 2.85 -9.17 8.29
N PRO A 6 3.02 -9.26 9.63
CA PRO A 6 2.18 -8.51 10.56
C PRO A 6 2.31 -6.99 10.32
N GLY A 7 1.21 -6.27 10.50
CA GLY A 7 1.22 -4.81 10.47
C GLY A 7 2.09 -4.23 11.57
N LEU A 8 2.83 -3.17 11.27
CA LEU A 8 3.66 -2.47 12.24
C LEU A 8 2.76 -1.82 13.31
N THR A 9 2.82 -2.32 14.54
CA THR A 9 2.07 -1.78 15.69
C THR A 9 2.99 -1.01 16.62
N LYS A 10 2.55 0.16 17.11
CA LYS A 10 3.32 0.98 18.06
C LYS A 10 2.94 0.74 19.52
N VAL A 11 1.72 0.25 19.78
CA VAL A 11 1.18 0.07 21.12
C VAL A 11 0.67 -1.36 21.27
N PRO A 12 1.09 -2.09 22.33
CA PRO A 12 0.56 -3.41 22.62
C PRO A 12 -0.93 -3.31 22.99
N VAL A 13 -1.73 -4.27 22.51
CA VAL A 13 -3.16 -4.37 22.83
C VAL A 13 -3.52 -5.75 23.37
N GLY A 14 -4.44 -5.79 24.35
CA GLY A 14 -4.86 -7.03 24.98
C GLY A 14 -3.71 -7.74 25.70
N ASP A 15 -3.50 -9.01 25.38
CA ASP A 15 -2.49 -9.87 26.00
C ASP A 15 -1.13 -9.84 25.28
N GLN A 16 -0.91 -8.86 24.40
CA GLN A 16 0.37 -8.72 23.69
C GLN A 16 1.49 -8.29 24.63
N PRO A 17 2.70 -8.84 24.48
CA PRO A 17 3.84 -8.46 25.30
C PRO A 17 4.28 -7.02 25.00
N SER A 18 4.92 -6.37 25.97
CA SER A 18 5.33 -4.96 25.84
C SER A 18 6.34 -4.71 24.71
N ASP A 19 7.07 -5.74 24.27
CA ASP A 19 8.07 -5.70 23.20
C ASP A 19 7.51 -6.12 21.82
N ILE A 20 6.19 -6.29 21.69
CA ILE A 20 5.57 -6.79 20.45
C ILE A 20 5.95 -5.97 19.20
N ALA A 21 6.09 -4.65 19.36
CA ALA A 21 6.52 -3.74 18.29
C ALA A 21 7.91 -4.10 17.75
N GLU A 22 8.85 -4.40 18.65
CA GLU A 22 10.22 -4.79 18.29
C GLU A 22 10.26 -6.19 17.67
N VAL A 23 9.45 -7.11 18.20
CA VAL A 23 9.32 -8.47 17.66
C VAL A 23 8.80 -8.44 16.22
N ILE A 24 7.71 -7.71 15.95
CA ILE A 24 7.15 -7.56 14.61
C ILE A 24 8.19 -6.91 13.69
N ARG A 25 8.82 -5.81 14.13
CA ARG A 25 9.84 -5.13 13.33
C ARG A 25 11.00 -6.06 12.94
N ARG A 26 11.48 -6.89 13.87
CA ARG A 26 12.53 -7.88 13.61
C ARG A 26 12.09 -8.92 12.60
N MET A 27 10.86 -9.44 12.71
CA MET A 27 10.29 -10.38 11.75
C MET A 27 10.22 -9.79 10.33
N VAL A 28 9.76 -8.53 10.21
CA VAL A 28 9.72 -7.84 8.92
C VAL A 28 11.13 -7.71 8.33
N LEU A 29 12.08 -7.18 9.11
CA LEU A 29 13.46 -6.97 8.66
C LEU A 29 14.14 -8.26 8.20
N GLU A 30 13.91 -9.39 8.87
CA GLU A 30 14.48 -10.67 8.46
C GLU A 30 14.09 -11.07 7.03
N VAL A 31 12.86 -10.74 6.63
CA VAL A 31 12.35 -11.03 5.29
C VAL A 31 12.83 -9.98 4.29
N ILE A 32 12.63 -8.69 4.58
CA ILE A 32 12.89 -7.61 3.62
C ILE A 32 14.36 -7.27 3.44
N SER A 33 15.25 -7.73 4.33
CA SER A 33 16.71 -7.54 4.18
C SER A 33 17.32 -8.40 3.07
N ARG A 34 16.59 -9.40 2.57
CA ARG A 34 17.09 -10.26 1.48
C ARG A 34 17.13 -9.46 0.18
N PRO A 35 18.25 -9.45 -0.57
CA PRO A 35 18.39 -8.61 -1.77
C PRO A 35 17.40 -8.98 -2.89
N ASN A 36 17.02 -10.26 -2.98
CA ASN A 36 16.04 -10.76 -3.95
C ASN A 36 14.58 -10.63 -3.49
N CYS A 37 14.30 -9.77 -2.50
CA CYS A 37 12.94 -9.49 -2.01
C CYS A 37 12.44 -8.17 -2.58
N ILE A 38 11.31 -8.22 -3.30
CA ILE A 38 10.53 -7.03 -3.67
C ILE A 38 9.71 -6.61 -2.46
N ILE A 39 9.82 -5.35 -2.06
CA ILE A 39 9.10 -4.77 -0.95
C ILE A 39 7.87 -4.05 -1.49
N LEU A 40 6.69 -4.51 -1.10
CA LEU A 40 5.43 -3.80 -1.32
C LEU A 40 5.14 -2.93 -0.11
N ALA A 41 5.49 -1.64 -0.19
CA ALA A 41 5.27 -0.69 0.90
C ALA A 41 3.82 -0.17 0.85
N VAL A 42 2.92 -0.86 1.55
CA VAL A 42 1.50 -0.56 1.58
C VAL A 42 1.19 0.58 2.56
N THR A 43 0.58 1.65 2.06
CA THR A 43 0.17 2.82 2.85
C THR A 43 -1.28 3.16 2.54
N ALA A 44 -2.06 3.59 3.55
CA ALA A 44 -3.40 4.09 3.31
C ALA A 44 -3.34 5.54 2.81
N ALA A 45 -4.09 5.85 1.74
CA ALA A 45 -4.05 7.16 1.09
C ALA A 45 -4.69 8.28 1.93
N ASN A 46 -5.49 7.92 2.94
CA ASN A 46 -6.03 8.87 3.92
C ASN A 46 -5.04 9.23 5.04
N GLN A 47 -3.81 8.71 4.98
CA GLN A 47 -2.72 9.06 5.87
C GLN A 47 -1.61 9.72 5.05
N ASP A 48 -0.82 10.58 5.70
CA ASP A 48 0.34 11.16 5.06
C ASP A 48 1.40 10.08 4.77
N VAL A 49 1.81 9.98 3.51
CA VAL A 49 2.83 9.04 3.05
C VAL A 49 4.18 9.24 3.75
N ALA A 50 4.47 10.47 4.19
CA ALA A 50 5.68 10.78 4.96
C ALA A 50 5.71 10.08 6.33
N ASN A 51 4.54 9.71 6.87
CA ASN A 51 4.40 8.99 8.13
C ASN A 51 4.21 7.47 7.94
N SER A 52 4.44 6.96 6.73
CA SER A 52 4.32 5.53 6.45
C SER A 52 5.45 4.73 7.10
N ASP A 53 5.11 3.97 8.14
CA ASP A 53 6.04 3.05 8.80
C ASP A 53 6.59 2.00 7.80
N GLY A 54 5.79 1.61 6.80
CA GLY A 54 6.19 0.68 5.74
C GLY A 54 7.25 1.24 4.79
N LEU A 55 7.14 2.51 4.39
CA LEU A 55 8.18 3.18 3.59
C LEU A 55 9.44 3.45 4.42
N GLN A 56 9.26 3.80 5.70
CA GLN A 56 10.37 4.03 6.61
C GLN A 56 11.23 2.77 6.75
N ILE A 57 10.64 1.61 7.06
CA ILE A 57 11.39 0.37 7.22
C ILE A 57 11.97 -0.15 5.90
N ALA A 58 11.27 0.06 4.78
CA ALA A 58 11.80 -0.27 3.46
C ALA A 58 13.08 0.51 3.14
N ARG A 59 13.12 1.80 3.50
CA ARG A 59 14.28 2.67 3.25
C ARG A 59 15.54 2.25 4.01
N GLU A 60 15.38 1.59 5.16
CA GLU A 60 16.54 1.08 5.93
C GLU A 60 17.29 -0.03 5.19
N VAL A 61 16.57 -0.86 4.42
CA VAL A 61 17.12 -2.01 3.70
C VAL A 61 17.22 -1.80 2.18
N ASP A 62 16.57 -0.76 1.66
CA ASP A 62 16.63 -0.31 0.27
C ASP A 62 16.69 1.24 0.20
N PRO A 63 17.83 1.85 0.58
CA PRO A 63 18.02 3.30 0.56
C PRO A 63 17.91 3.92 -0.84
N SER A 64 18.01 3.12 -1.89
CA SER A 64 17.86 3.56 -3.28
C SER A 64 16.44 3.40 -3.83
N GLY A 65 15.55 2.68 -3.13
CA GLY A 65 14.21 2.36 -3.62
C GLY A 65 14.21 1.45 -4.86
N GLN A 66 15.27 0.67 -5.10
CA GLN A 66 15.47 -0.15 -6.30
C GLN A 66 14.61 -1.42 -6.33
N ARG A 67 14.09 -1.85 -5.19
CA ARG A 67 13.26 -3.05 -5.05
C ARG A 67 12.00 -2.77 -4.23
N THR A 68 11.65 -1.50 -4.06
CA THR A 68 10.49 -1.03 -3.32
C THR A 68 9.43 -0.48 -4.28
N ILE A 69 8.21 -0.97 -4.16
CA ILE A 69 7.03 -0.46 -4.87
C ILE A 69 6.08 0.12 -3.82
N GLY A 70 5.72 1.38 -3.98
CA GLY A 70 4.72 2.00 -3.12
C GLY A 70 3.32 1.55 -3.51
N VAL A 71 2.52 1.10 -2.55
CA VAL A 71 1.12 0.72 -2.80
C VAL A 71 0.22 1.63 -1.98
N LEU A 72 -0.64 2.40 -2.63
CA LEU A 72 -1.63 3.24 -1.96
C LEU A 72 -2.98 2.55 -1.93
N THR A 73 -3.52 2.36 -0.73
CA THR A 73 -4.84 1.73 -0.51
C THR A 73 -5.85 2.77 -0.04
N LYS A 74 -7.13 2.43 -0.01
CA LYS A 74 -8.20 3.27 0.57
C LYS A 74 -8.32 4.67 -0.06
N LEU A 75 -8.01 4.79 -1.36
CA LEU A 75 -8.15 6.04 -2.11
C LEU A 75 -9.62 6.53 -2.16
N ASP A 76 -10.57 5.62 -2.02
CA ASP A 76 -12.00 5.85 -1.92
C ASP A 76 -12.44 6.48 -0.59
N LEU A 77 -11.60 6.40 0.45
CA LEU A 77 -11.87 6.91 1.80
C LEU A 77 -11.13 8.22 2.11
N MET A 78 -10.57 8.87 1.10
CA MET A 78 -9.91 10.16 1.27
C MET A 78 -10.93 11.27 1.56
N ASP A 79 -10.50 12.27 2.32
CA ASP A 79 -11.34 13.43 2.63
C ASP A 79 -11.64 14.24 1.38
N LYS A 80 -12.90 14.68 1.25
CA LYS A 80 -13.33 15.48 0.11
C LYS A 80 -12.51 16.76 0.02
N GLY A 81 -11.93 17.02 -1.14
CA GLY A 81 -11.03 18.16 -1.37
C GLY A 81 -9.54 17.83 -1.22
N THR A 82 -9.21 16.60 -0.83
CA THR A 82 -7.84 16.07 -0.87
C THR A 82 -7.70 14.99 -1.94
N ASP A 83 -6.48 14.78 -2.42
CA ASP A 83 -6.14 13.70 -3.33
C ASP A 83 -4.71 13.22 -3.11
N ALA A 84 -4.40 12.03 -3.63
CA ALA A 84 -3.08 11.41 -3.56
C ALA A 84 -2.36 11.47 -4.91
N ARG A 85 -2.72 12.40 -5.80
CA ARG A 85 -2.16 12.48 -7.15
C ARG A 85 -0.65 12.67 -7.11
N ASP A 86 -0.19 13.64 -6.31
CA ASP A 86 1.23 13.95 -6.23
C ASP A 86 2.05 12.78 -5.65
N VAL A 87 1.45 11.96 -4.78
CA VAL A 87 2.07 10.73 -4.30
C VAL A 87 2.10 9.68 -5.39
N LEU A 88 0.99 9.43 -6.09
CA LEU A 88 0.92 8.46 -7.20
C LEU A 88 1.86 8.79 -8.35
N GLU A 89 2.08 10.07 -8.62
CA GLU A 89 3.04 10.56 -9.62
C GLU A 89 4.49 10.61 -9.10
N GLY A 90 4.72 10.27 -7.83
CA GLY A 90 6.05 10.20 -7.22
C GLY A 90 6.68 11.56 -6.90
N ARG A 91 5.89 12.63 -6.84
CA ARG A 91 6.35 14.00 -6.57
C ARG A 91 6.63 14.25 -5.08
N VAL A 92 5.93 13.55 -4.19
CA VAL A 92 6.08 13.71 -2.73
C VAL A 92 7.24 12.88 -2.20
N TYR A 93 7.25 11.57 -2.49
CA TYR A 93 8.30 10.65 -2.07
C TYR A 93 8.71 9.78 -3.27
N PRO A 94 9.82 10.09 -3.97
CA PRO A 94 10.20 9.37 -5.19
C PRO A 94 10.63 7.93 -4.92
N LEU A 95 10.10 6.99 -5.70
CA LEU A 95 10.52 5.58 -5.75
C LEU A 95 10.90 5.21 -7.18
N VAL A 96 11.92 4.36 -7.37
CA VAL A 96 12.36 3.93 -8.71
C VAL A 96 11.23 3.21 -9.45
N HIS A 97 10.47 2.40 -8.72
CA HIS A 97 9.29 1.74 -9.25
C HIS A 97 7.98 2.54 -9.02
N GLY A 98 8.05 3.74 -8.47
CA GLY A 98 6.87 4.59 -8.26
C GLY A 98 5.78 3.93 -7.41
N TYR A 99 4.54 4.35 -7.64
CA TYR A 99 3.38 3.96 -6.84
C TYR A 99 2.29 3.32 -7.68
N VAL A 100 1.54 2.42 -7.02
CA VAL A 100 0.30 1.85 -7.54
C VAL A 100 -0.80 2.01 -6.50
N GLY A 101 -1.85 2.73 -6.86
CA GLY A 101 -3.10 2.84 -6.14
C GLY A 101 -3.98 1.61 -6.37
N VAL A 102 -4.58 1.11 -5.30
CA VAL A 102 -5.53 0.00 -5.33
C VAL A 102 -6.76 0.35 -4.49
N VAL A 103 -7.93 -0.13 -4.93
CA VAL A 103 -9.18 -0.01 -4.18
C VAL A 103 -9.67 -1.41 -3.84
N ASN A 104 -9.61 -1.73 -2.55
CA ASN A 104 -9.99 -3.03 -2.02
C ASN A 104 -11.44 -3.02 -1.54
N ARG A 105 -11.96 -4.22 -1.24
CA ARG A 105 -13.28 -4.36 -0.61
C ARG A 105 -13.30 -3.66 0.75
N SER A 106 -14.34 -2.89 1.01
CA SER A 106 -14.65 -2.37 2.34
C SER A 106 -15.10 -3.49 3.28
N GLN A 107 -15.18 -3.21 4.58
CA GLN A 107 -15.73 -4.17 5.55
C GLN A 107 -17.15 -4.61 5.16
N ARG A 108 -18.00 -3.66 4.75
CA ARG A 108 -19.36 -3.95 4.28
C ARG A 108 -19.37 -4.85 3.03
N ASP A 109 -18.44 -4.65 2.10
CA ASP A 109 -18.31 -5.49 0.92
C ASP A 109 -17.91 -6.94 1.28
N ILE A 110 -17.12 -7.11 2.34
CA ILE A 110 -16.76 -8.43 2.88
C ILE A 110 -17.98 -9.08 3.53
N ASP A 111 -18.70 -8.35 4.38
CA ASP A 111 -19.88 -8.85 5.10
C ASP A 111 -21.02 -9.24 4.13
N THR A 112 -21.12 -8.55 2.99
CA THR A 112 -22.09 -8.83 1.91
C THR A 112 -21.57 -9.80 0.85
N ALA A 113 -20.40 -10.43 1.08
CA ALA A 113 -19.78 -11.41 0.20
C ALA A 113 -19.62 -10.92 -1.26
N LYS A 114 -19.28 -9.64 -1.46
CA LYS A 114 -19.03 -9.07 -2.79
C LYS A 114 -17.95 -9.87 -3.51
N SER A 115 -18.29 -10.34 -4.72
CA SER A 115 -17.39 -11.15 -5.53
C SER A 115 -16.13 -10.39 -5.93
N MET A 116 -15.01 -11.10 -6.10
CA MET A 116 -13.76 -10.52 -6.57
C MET A 116 -13.89 -9.87 -7.95
N LYS A 117 -14.70 -10.46 -8.85
CA LYS A 117 -14.99 -9.87 -10.16
C LYS A 117 -15.67 -8.50 -10.04
N SER A 118 -16.64 -8.38 -9.13
CA SER A 118 -17.31 -7.10 -8.87
C SER A 118 -16.37 -6.08 -8.22
N ALA A 119 -15.51 -6.51 -7.29
CA ALA A 119 -14.52 -5.63 -6.66
C ALA A 119 -13.52 -5.07 -7.70
N LEU A 120 -12.98 -5.92 -8.59
CA LEU A 120 -12.08 -5.48 -9.65
C LEU A 120 -12.77 -4.55 -10.66
N GLN A 121 -14.05 -4.76 -10.95
CA GLN A 121 -14.80 -3.85 -11.81
C GLN A 121 -15.00 -2.50 -11.13
N ALA A 122 -15.39 -2.48 -9.85
CA ALA A 122 -15.54 -1.25 -9.08
C ALA A 122 -14.22 -0.47 -8.97
N GLU A 123 -13.09 -1.15 -8.79
CA GLU A 123 -11.76 -0.50 -8.81
C GLU A 123 -11.47 0.18 -10.16
N ARG A 124 -11.75 -0.51 -11.29
CA ARG A 124 -11.57 0.08 -12.62
C ARG A 124 -12.47 1.30 -12.82
N ASP A 125 -13.73 1.18 -12.43
CA ASP A 125 -14.70 2.27 -12.56
C ASP A 125 -14.29 3.47 -11.69
N PHE A 126 -13.76 3.22 -10.48
CA PHE A 126 -13.19 4.24 -9.60
C PHE A 126 -12.07 5.00 -10.29
N PHE A 127 -11.06 4.31 -10.82
CA PHE A 127 -9.93 5.00 -11.48
C PHE A 127 -10.33 5.67 -12.79
N ALA A 128 -11.32 5.14 -13.52
CA ALA A 128 -11.77 5.73 -14.78
C ALA A 128 -12.61 7.00 -14.59
N SER A 129 -13.43 7.06 -13.53
CA SER A 129 -14.36 8.16 -13.28
C SER A 129 -13.88 9.21 -12.27
N SER A 130 -12.93 8.86 -11.40
CA SER A 130 -12.40 9.80 -10.39
C SER A 130 -11.43 10.79 -11.03
N GLN A 131 -11.84 12.04 -11.21
CA GLN A 131 -10.87 13.14 -11.18
C GLN A 131 -10.36 13.24 -9.74
N PRO A 132 -9.04 13.17 -9.47
CA PRO A 132 -7.91 13.50 -10.34
C PRO A 132 -7.09 12.31 -10.87
N TYR A 133 -7.59 11.07 -10.80
CA TYR A 133 -6.83 9.85 -11.13
C TYR A 133 -7.05 9.32 -12.55
N ALA A 134 -8.03 9.84 -13.29
CA ALA A 134 -8.43 9.34 -14.61
C ALA A 134 -7.25 9.22 -15.61
N HIS A 135 -6.33 10.18 -15.66
CA HIS A 135 -5.16 10.11 -16.54
C HIS A 135 -4.14 9.05 -16.11
N LEU A 136 -4.17 8.65 -14.84
CA LEU A 136 -3.30 7.60 -14.29
C LEU A 136 -3.92 6.20 -14.41
N ALA A 137 -5.21 6.07 -14.74
CA ALA A 137 -5.97 4.83 -14.66
C ALA A 137 -5.31 3.62 -15.34
N SER A 138 -4.56 3.83 -16.43
CA SER A 138 -3.80 2.76 -17.12
C SER A 138 -2.65 2.16 -16.31
N LYS A 139 -2.15 2.87 -15.30
CA LYS A 139 -1.04 2.52 -14.42
C LYS A 139 -1.48 2.26 -12.96
N GLN A 140 -2.79 2.19 -12.71
CA GLN A 140 -3.35 1.95 -11.38
C GLN A 140 -4.15 0.66 -11.33
N GLY A 141 -4.46 0.22 -10.12
CA GLY A 141 -5.32 -0.93 -9.84
C GLY A 141 -4.57 -2.25 -9.66
N THR A 142 -5.28 -3.19 -9.06
CA THR A 142 -4.78 -4.52 -8.66
C THR A 142 -4.28 -5.32 -9.86
N LEU A 143 -4.96 -5.22 -11.01
CA LEU A 143 -4.53 -5.92 -12.22
C LEU A 143 -3.25 -5.36 -12.84
N PHE A 144 -3.03 -4.05 -12.74
CA PHE A 144 -1.78 -3.45 -13.15
C PHE A 144 -0.64 -3.91 -12.23
N LEU A 145 -0.86 -3.86 -10.92
CA LEU A 145 0.11 -4.35 -9.92
C LEU A 145 0.48 -5.82 -10.17
N SER A 146 -0.51 -6.68 -10.41
CA SER A 146 -0.30 -8.11 -10.65
C SER A 146 0.46 -8.42 -11.95
N ARG A 147 0.37 -7.57 -12.99
CA ARG A 147 1.13 -7.74 -14.23
C ARG A 147 2.57 -7.22 -14.12
N ARG A 148 2.79 -6.36 -13.14
CA ARG A 148 4.06 -5.66 -12.93
C ARG A 148 5.03 -6.46 -12.05
N LEU A 149 4.49 -7.24 -11.13
CA LEU A 149 5.20 -8.20 -10.28
C LEU A 149 5.50 -9.50 -11.04
#